data_AF-A0A506XGN5-F1
#
_entry.id   AF-A0A506XGN5-F1
#
_cell.length_a   1.000
_cell.length_b   1.000
_cell.length_c   1.000
_cell.angle_alpha   90.00
_cell.angle_beta   90.00
_cell.angle_gamma   90.00
#
_symmetry.space_group_name_H-M   'P 1'
#
loop_
_entity.id
_entity.type
_entity.pdbx_description
1 polymer ?
#
loop_
_entity_poly.entity_id
_entity_poly.type
_entity_poly.pdbx_seq_one_letter_code
_entity_poly.pdbx_strand_id
1 'polypeptide(L)'
;MTITTTSPDTIERTALGLRSVLVGALPVSLLTVDAPERYTVEAVFSRRPEREEIDGILAASTRRHLGDEGYPTIELSVSDRRLEISNTNLEELRDGLGTVLAQRLAAISAEVVAARLVAAARAQESSRVEHRRAAAVIALAESISFVR
;
A
#
# COMPACT_ATOMS: atom_id res chain seq x y z
N MET A 1 -12.29 -1.11 -27.86
CA MET A 1 -12.08 -1.60 -26.49
C MET A 1 -10.60 -1.42 -26.17
N THR A 2 -10.24 -0.25 -25.63
CA THR A 2 -8.86 0.11 -25.31
C THR A 2 -8.51 -0.49 -23.96
N ILE A 3 -7.71 -1.55 -23.97
CA ILE A 3 -6.95 -2.01 -22.80
C ILE A 3 -5.90 -0.95 -22.53
N THR A 4 -6.11 -0.13 -21.50
CA THR A 4 -5.07 0.77 -21.00
C THR A 4 -4.00 -0.09 -20.35
N THR A 5 -2.97 -0.44 -21.12
CA THR A 5 -1.76 -1.04 -20.58
C THR A 5 -1.12 0.00 -19.68
N THR A 6 -1.34 -0.07 -18.37
CA THR A 6 -0.66 0.80 -17.41
C THR A 6 0.83 0.48 -17.48
N SER A 7 1.62 1.37 -18.09
CA SER A 7 3.07 1.26 -18.18
C SER A 7 3.71 1.22 -16.78
N PRO A 8 4.84 0.52 -16.59
CA PRO A 8 5.54 0.44 -15.30
C PRO A 8 5.89 1.83 -14.73
N ASP A 9 6.24 2.79 -15.59
CA ASP A 9 6.51 4.19 -15.21
C ASP A 9 5.31 4.89 -14.54
N THR A 10 4.07 4.54 -14.93
CA THR A 10 2.87 5.08 -14.27
C THR A 10 2.67 4.49 -12.88
N ILE A 11 3.03 3.21 -12.69
CA ILE A 11 2.95 2.53 -11.38
C ILE A 11 3.97 3.15 -10.42
N GLU A 12 5.19 3.44 -10.88
CA GLU A 12 6.20 4.13 -10.07
C GLU A 12 5.75 5.53 -9.65
N ARG A 13 5.05 6.27 -10.54
CA ARG A 13 4.52 7.61 -10.24
C ARG A 13 3.25 7.60 -9.38
N THR A 14 2.57 6.46 -9.25
CA THR A 14 1.38 6.30 -8.38
C THR A 14 1.67 5.54 -7.09
N ALA A 15 2.85 4.91 -6.98
CA ALA A 15 3.30 4.24 -5.78
C ALA A 15 3.34 5.20 -4.58
N LEU A 16 2.98 4.67 -3.43
CA LEU A 16 3.10 5.37 -2.16
C LEU A 16 4.59 5.54 -1.85
N GLY A 17 4.97 6.75 -1.44
CA GLY A 17 6.34 7.07 -1.06
C GLY A 17 6.37 8.11 0.05
N LEU A 18 7.57 8.51 0.45
CA LEU A 18 7.82 9.54 1.47
C LEU A 18 8.43 10.78 0.80
N ARG A 19 7.97 11.98 1.19
CA ARG A 19 8.43 13.25 0.60
C ARG A 19 9.45 13.97 1.46
N SER A 20 9.23 14.01 2.75
CA SER A 20 10.03 14.83 3.66
C SER A 20 9.83 14.39 5.10
N VAL A 21 10.87 14.53 5.90
CA VAL A 21 10.78 14.46 7.36
C VAL A 21 10.20 15.76 7.91
N LEU A 22 9.32 15.66 8.91
CA LEU A 22 8.72 16.80 9.56
C LEU A 22 9.62 17.30 10.70
N VAL A 23 10.45 18.30 10.40
CA VAL A 23 11.42 18.87 11.35
C VAL A 23 10.76 19.38 12.64
N GLY A 24 9.54 19.92 12.55
CA GLY A 24 8.82 20.45 13.72
C GLY A 24 8.36 19.41 14.74
N ALA A 25 8.42 18.11 14.41
CA ALA A 25 8.11 17.02 15.33
C ALA A 25 9.36 16.39 15.97
N LEU A 26 10.55 16.88 15.60
CA LEU A 26 11.80 16.37 16.16
C LEU A 26 12.03 16.87 17.59
N PRO A 27 12.74 16.11 18.44
CA PRO A 27 13.09 16.56 19.78
C PRO A 27 13.86 17.89 19.75
N VAL A 28 13.49 18.83 20.61
CA VAL A 28 14.16 20.14 20.70
C VAL A 28 15.58 20.06 21.26
N SER A 29 15.93 18.93 21.91
CA SER A 29 17.27 18.66 22.44
C SER A 29 18.22 18.04 21.41
N LEU A 30 17.81 17.85 20.15
CA LEU A 30 18.74 17.36 19.12
C LEU A 30 19.95 18.28 19.01
N LEU A 31 21.13 17.66 18.79
CA LEU A 31 22.44 18.32 18.77
C LEU A 31 22.88 18.93 20.12
N THR A 32 22.24 18.54 21.24
CA THR A 32 22.71 18.83 22.59
C THR A 32 23.19 17.54 23.29
N VAL A 33 23.80 17.69 24.47
CA VAL A 33 24.22 16.55 25.30
C VAL A 33 23.03 15.71 25.80
N ASP A 34 21.82 16.28 25.80
CA ASP A 34 20.59 15.63 26.25
C ASP A 34 19.79 15.03 25.08
N ALA A 35 20.37 14.97 23.88
CA ALA A 35 19.72 14.37 22.73
C ALA A 35 19.48 12.87 22.97
N PRO A 36 18.24 12.36 22.85
CA PRO A 36 17.99 10.93 22.95
C PRO A 36 18.65 10.20 21.77
N GLU A 37 19.24 9.04 22.03
CA GLU A 37 19.89 8.20 21.01
C GLU A 37 18.88 7.72 19.94
N ARG A 38 17.63 7.50 20.36
CA ARG A 38 16.51 7.08 19.52
C ARG A 38 15.25 7.87 19.86
N TYR A 39 14.49 8.24 18.83
CA TYR A 39 13.26 9.02 18.91
C TYR A 39 12.31 8.65 17.76
N THR A 40 11.13 9.25 17.76
CA THR A 40 10.17 9.12 16.66
C THR A 40 10.49 10.16 15.59
N VAL A 41 10.65 9.68 14.35
CA VAL A 41 10.78 10.54 13.17
C VAL A 41 9.48 10.47 12.38
N GLU A 42 8.84 11.61 12.19
CA GLU A 42 7.65 11.73 11.35
C GLU A 42 8.04 12.04 9.90
N ALA A 43 7.56 11.23 8.96
CA ALA A 43 7.74 11.43 7.53
C ALA A 43 6.39 11.63 6.83
N VAL A 44 6.32 12.55 5.87
CA VAL A 44 5.10 12.87 5.13
C VAL A 44 4.99 12.00 3.89
N PHE A 45 3.86 11.33 3.70
CA PHE A 45 3.60 10.55 2.48
C PHE A 45 3.47 11.43 1.23
N SER A 46 3.82 10.87 0.07
CA SER A 46 3.67 11.50 -1.26
C SER A 46 2.21 11.79 -1.63
N ARG A 47 1.30 10.90 -1.21
CA ARG A 47 -0.15 11.03 -1.29
C ARG A 47 -0.78 10.47 -0.03
N ARG A 48 -2.11 10.59 0.11
CA ARG A 48 -2.80 9.90 1.20
C ARG A 48 -2.70 8.38 0.97
N PRO A 49 -2.21 7.61 1.97
CA PRO A 49 -2.18 6.16 1.86
C PRO A 49 -3.61 5.60 1.87
N GLU A 50 -3.83 4.56 1.10
CA GLU A 50 -5.11 3.85 1.06
C GLU A 50 -5.19 2.83 2.20
N ARG A 51 -6.40 2.35 2.51
CA ARG A 51 -6.59 1.44 3.66
C ARG A 51 -5.76 0.18 3.52
N GLU A 52 -5.75 -0.44 2.34
CA GLU A 52 -4.99 -1.65 2.06
C GLU A 52 -3.47 -1.42 2.16
N GLU A 53 -3.01 -0.21 1.84
CA GLU A 53 -1.61 0.17 2.01
C GLU A 53 -1.27 0.38 3.49
N ILE A 54 -2.15 1.02 4.26
CA ILE A 54 -2.00 1.16 5.72
C ILE A 54 -1.93 -0.22 6.37
N ASP A 55 -2.86 -1.11 6.02
CA ASP A 55 -2.88 -2.48 6.53
C ASP A 55 -1.58 -3.21 6.17
N GLY A 56 -1.06 -3.02 4.95
CA GLY A 56 0.24 -3.55 4.52
C GLY A 56 1.43 -2.97 5.30
N ILE A 57 1.45 -1.67 5.57
CA ILE A 57 2.50 -1.00 6.35
C ILE A 57 2.53 -1.53 7.79
N LEU A 58 1.36 -1.68 8.42
CA LEU A 58 1.23 -2.10 9.81
C LEU A 58 1.27 -3.63 9.99
N ALA A 59 1.30 -4.39 8.88
CA ALA A 59 1.33 -5.83 8.91
C ALA A 59 2.62 -6.38 9.57
N ALA A 60 2.49 -7.56 10.18
CA ALA A 60 3.62 -8.28 10.75
C ALA A 60 4.72 -8.62 9.72
N SER A 61 4.36 -8.72 8.43
CA SER A 61 5.33 -8.94 7.34
C SER A 61 6.24 -7.73 7.13
N THR A 62 5.77 -6.51 7.40
CA THR A 62 6.58 -5.29 7.32
C THR A 62 7.56 -5.24 8.48
N ARG A 63 7.09 -5.54 9.69
CA ARG A 63 7.98 -5.65 10.86
C ARG A 63 9.06 -6.71 10.66
N ARG A 64 8.71 -7.88 10.13
CA ARG A 64 9.67 -8.94 9.83
C ARG A 64 10.72 -8.48 8.83
N HIS A 65 10.28 -7.87 7.73
CA HIS A 65 11.20 -7.37 6.70
C HIS A 65 12.15 -6.30 7.25
N LEU A 66 11.67 -5.36 8.07
CA LEU A 66 12.56 -4.40 8.74
C LEU A 66 13.57 -5.12 9.64
N GLY A 67 13.15 -6.14 10.39
CA GLY A 67 14.06 -6.97 11.18
C GLY A 67 15.12 -7.69 10.34
N ASP A 68 14.73 -8.26 9.20
CA ASP A 68 15.64 -8.94 8.26
C ASP A 68 16.66 -7.96 7.64
N GLU A 69 16.28 -6.70 7.45
CA GLU A 69 17.13 -5.60 6.97
C GLU A 69 17.98 -4.95 8.09
N GLY A 70 17.95 -5.48 9.31
CA GLY A 70 18.77 -5.01 10.43
C GLY A 70 18.11 -3.95 11.33
N TYR A 71 16.81 -3.71 11.18
CA TYR A 71 16.03 -2.72 11.92
C TYR A 71 14.92 -3.36 12.80
N PRO A 72 15.24 -4.31 13.71
CA PRO A 72 14.25 -5.12 14.43
C PRO A 72 13.44 -4.34 15.47
N THR A 73 13.96 -3.20 15.95
CA THR A 73 13.32 -2.37 16.97
C THR A 73 12.41 -1.29 16.40
N ILE A 74 12.40 -1.10 15.08
CA ILE A 74 11.60 -0.07 14.42
C ILE A 74 10.12 -0.41 14.52
N GLU A 75 9.35 0.58 14.96
CA GLU A 75 7.90 0.51 14.99
C GLU A 75 7.32 1.56 14.06
N LEU A 76 6.36 1.14 13.23
CA LEU A 76 5.68 2.03 12.29
C LEU A 76 4.24 2.26 12.75
N SER A 77 3.82 3.51 12.78
CA SER A 77 2.42 3.93 12.90
C SER A 77 2.06 4.89 11.76
N VAL A 78 0.77 4.93 11.40
CA VAL A 78 0.25 5.84 10.39
C VAL A 78 -0.73 6.80 11.04
N SER A 79 -0.44 8.09 10.92
CA SER A 79 -1.25 9.19 11.46
C SER A 79 -1.67 10.12 10.32
N ASP A 80 -2.87 9.90 9.81
CA ASP A 80 -3.44 10.56 8.63
C ASP A 80 -2.54 10.50 7.38
N ARG A 81 -1.70 11.52 7.16
CA ARG A 81 -0.77 11.62 6.03
C ARG A 81 0.69 11.48 6.42
N ARG A 82 0.96 11.03 7.65
CA ARG A 82 2.29 10.88 8.21
C ARG A 82 2.57 9.41 8.53
N LEU A 83 3.77 8.98 8.23
CA LEU A 83 4.38 7.78 8.77
C LEU A 83 5.18 8.20 10.01
N GLU A 84 4.82 7.66 11.15
CA GLU A 84 5.58 7.77 12.39
C GLU A 84 6.53 6.58 12.48
N ILE A 85 7.83 6.87 12.55
CA ILE A 85 8.89 5.86 12.60
C ILE A 85 9.50 5.96 13.99
N SER A 86 9.11 5.06 14.88
CA SER A 86 9.56 5.04 16.26
C SER A 86 10.82 4.18 16.44
N ASN A 87 11.59 4.47 17.49
CA ASN A 87 12.84 3.80 17.86
C ASN A 87 13.97 3.95 16.82
N THR A 88 14.03 5.09 16.13
CA THR A 88 15.03 5.40 15.09
C THR A 88 15.81 6.67 15.43
N ASN A 89 16.73 7.09 14.57
CA ASN A 89 17.23 8.47 14.51
C ASN A 89 17.37 8.94 13.04
N LEU A 90 17.77 10.19 12.84
CA LEU A 90 17.94 10.78 11.50
C LEU A 90 19.11 10.15 10.73
N GLU A 91 20.17 9.74 11.42
CA GLU A 91 21.34 9.09 10.85
C GLU A 91 20.95 7.73 10.24
N GLU A 92 20.23 6.89 10.99
CA GLU A 92 19.70 5.61 10.49
C GLU A 92 18.77 5.81 9.28
N LEU A 93 17.90 6.83 9.31
CA LEU A 93 17.06 7.19 8.16
C LEU A 93 17.90 7.55 6.93
N ARG A 94 18.94 8.38 7.12
CA ARG A 94 19.82 8.83 6.04
C ARG A 94 20.67 7.69 5.47
N ASP A 95 21.20 6.84 6.35
CA ASP A 95 22.25 5.89 6.00
C ASP A 95 21.73 4.53 5.54
N GLY A 96 20.42 4.26 5.66
CA GLY A 96 19.82 3.09 5.02
C GLY A 96 18.30 2.92 5.21
N LEU A 97 17.76 3.24 6.39
CA LEU A 97 16.37 2.95 6.71
C LEU A 97 15.40 3.68 5.77
N GLY A 98 15.74 4.90 5.33
CA GLY A 98 14.93 5.64 4.36
C GLY A 98 14.77 4.90 3.03
N THR A 99 15.84 4.27 2.53
CA THR A 99 15.79 3.46 1.30
C THR A 99 14.98 2.19 1.50
N VAL A 100 15.18 1.48 2.61
CA VAL A 100 14.41 0.28 2.94
C VAL A 100 12.92 0.58 3.03
N LEU A 101 12.53 1.67 3.71
CA LEU A 101 11.14 2.09 3.80
C LEU A 101 10.57 2.47 2.42
N ALA A 102 11.32 3.20 1.59
CA ALA A 102 10.87 3.55 0.25
C ALA A 102 10.61 2.32 -0.62
N GLN A 103 11.54 1.35 -0.62
CA GLN A 103 11.37 0.09 -1.35
C GLN A 103 10.18 -0.71 -0.84
N ARG A 104 10.02 -0.79 0.49
CA ARG A 104 8.91 -1.51 1.09
C ARG A 104 7.55 -0.88 0.76
N LEU A 105 7.45 0.44 0.78
CA LEU A 105 6.22 1.14 0.39
C LEU A 105 5.88 0.91 -1.09
N ALA A 106 6.87 0.95 -1.97
CA ALA A 106 6.68 0.64 -3.39
C ALA A 106 6.18 -0.80 -3.60
N ALA A 107 6.75 -1.77 -2.88
CA ALA A 107 6.30 -3.16 -2.91
C ALA A 107 4.85 -3.31 -2.43
N ILE A 108 4.47 -2.68 -1.32
CA ILE A 108 3.10 -2.69 -0.81
C ILE A 108 2.12 -2.11 -1.84
N SER A 109 2.45 -0.97 -2.45
CA SER A 109 1.59 -0.40 -3.51
C SER A 109 1.44 -1.35 -4.70
N ALA A 110 2.52 -2.03 -5.12
CA ALA A 110 2.46 -3.02 -6.19
C ALA A 110 1.57 -4.22 -5.83
N GLU A 111 1.67 -4.72 -4.60
CA GLU A 111 0.82 -5.80 -4.08
C GLU A 111 -0.67 -5.41 -4.08
N VAL A 112 -1.00 -4.19 -3.64
CA VAL A 112 -2.37 -3.67 -3.64
C VAL A 112 -2.92 -3.57 -5.06
N VAL A 113 -2.14 -3.03 -6.00
CA VAL A 113 -2.54 -2.95 -7.42
C VAL A 113 -2.77 -4.35 -8.00
N ALA A 114 -1.86 -5.29 -7.75
CA ALA A 114 -1.99 -6.66 -8.22
C ALA A 114 -3.25 -7.34 -7.66
N ALA A 115 -3.53 -7.18 -6.36
CA ALA A 115 -4.72 -7.73 -5.71
C ALA A 115 -6.02 -7.17 -6.33
N ARG A 116 -6.06 -5.87 -6.64
CA ARG A 116 -7.20 -5.22 -7.30
C ARG A 116 -7.43 -5.73 -8.72
N LEU A 117 -6.36 -5.90 -9.50
CA LEU A 117 -6.47 -6.45 -10.85
C LEU A 117 -7.03 -7.88 -10.83
N VAL A 118 -6.58 -8.71 -9.89
CA VAL A 118 -7.10 -10.07 -9.70
C VAL A 118 -8.58 -10.04 -9.29
N ALA A 119 -8.96 -9.18 -8.35
CA ALA A 119 -10.36 -9.04 -7.92
C ALA A 119 -11.27 -8.58 -9.07
N ALA A 120 -10.83 -7.59 -9.86
CA ALA A 120 -11.57 -7.09 -11.01
C ALA A 120 -11.76 -8.17 -12.09
N ALA A 121 -10.71 -8.93 -12.41
CA ALA A 121 -10.79 -10.04 -13.35
C ALA A 121 -11.80 -11.12 -12.89
N ARG A 122 -11.78 -11.46 -11.60
CA ARG A 122 -12.75 -12.41 -11.01
C ARG A 122 -14.18 -11.89 -11.07
N ALA A 123 -14.40 -10.63 -10.73
CA ALA A 123 -15.73 -10.02 -10.80
C ALA A 123 -16.27 -9.98 -12.24
N GLN A 124 -15.41 -9.68 -13.22
CA GLN A 124 -15.77 -9.69 -14.63
C GLN A 124 -16.17 -11.10 -15.09
N GLU A 125 -15.42 -12.13 -14.74
CA GLU A 125 -15.77 -13.50 -15.15
C GLU A 125 -17.09 -13.97 -14.50
N SER A 126 -17.29 -13.70 -13.21
CA SER A 126 -18.57 -14.01 -12.52
C SER A 126 -19.75 -13.31 -13.20
N SER A 127 -19.59 -12.04 -13.59
CA SER A 127 -20.61 -11.30 -14.33
C SER A 127 -20.92 -11.98 -15.68
N ARG A 128 -19.90 -12.41 -16.43
CA ARG A 128 -20.11 -13.10 -17.72
C ARG A 128 -20.84 -14.42 -17.55
N VAL A 129 -20.51 -15.20 -16.52
CA VAL A 129 -21.20 -16.45 -16.20
C VAL A 129 -22.68 -16.19 -15.90
N GLU A 130 -22.97 -15.16 -15.09
CA GLU A 130 -24.35 -14.82 -14.74
C GLU A 130 -25.16 -14.31 -15.94
N HIS A 131 -24.57 -13.49 -16.81
CA HIS A 131 -25.23 -13.05 -18.04
C HIS A 131 -25.56 -14.22 -18.97
N ARG A 132 -24.65 -15.20 -19.12
CA ARG A 132 -24.92 -16.41 -19.91
C ARG A 132 -26.06 -17.23 -19.31
N ARG A 133 -26.07 -17.39 -17.98
CA ARG A 133 -27.14 -18.11 -17.27
C ARG A 133 -28.49 -17.42 -17.48
N ALA A 134 -28.55 -16.11 -17.32
CA ALA A 134 -29.78 -15.32 -17.54
C ALA A 134 -30.28 -15.44 -18.98
N ALA A 135 -29.39 -15.34 -19.98
CA ALA A 135 -29.75 -15.51 -21.38
C ALA A 135 -30.30 -16.91 -21.70
N ALA A 136 -29.69 -17.97 -21.13
CA ALA A 136 -30.17 -19.34 -21.29
C ALA A 136 -31.55 -19.55 -20.68
N VAL A 137 -31.82 -18.93 -19.51
CA VAL A 137 -33.15 -18.97 -18.87
C VAL A 137 -34.21 -18.28 -19.74
N ILE A 138 -33.89 -17.13 -20.32
CA ILE A 138 -34.80 -16.41 -21.24
C ILE A 138 -35.10 -17.29 -22.46
N ALA A 139 -34.07 -17.82 -23.13
CA ALA A 139 -34.25 -18.68 -24.31
C ALA A 139 -35.07 -19.93 -24.01
N LEU A 140 -34.88 -20.54 -22.83
CA LEU A 140 -35.68 -21.69 -22.40
C LEU A 140 -37.15 -21.30 -22.18
N ALA A 141 -37.41 -20.18 -21.51
CA ALA A 141 -38.77 -19.69 -21.29
C ALA A 141 -39.49 -19.39 -22.62
N GLU A 142 -38.80 -18.77 -23.57
CA GLU A 142 -39.32 -18.46 -24.92
C GLU A 142 -39.62 -19.73 -25.74
N SER A 143 -38.97 -20.86 -25.44
CA SER A 143 -39.20 -22.13 -26.14
C SER A 143 -40.48 -22.87 -25.74
N ILE A 144 -41.15 -22.43 -24.67
CA ILE A 144 -42.35 -23.10 -24.13
C ILE A 144 -43.59 -22.58 -24.86
N SER A 145 -44.31 -23.46 -25.56
CA SER A 145 -45.61 -23.18 -26.19
C SER A 145 -46.73 -24.05 -25.61
N PHE A 146 -47.89 -23.45 -25.31
CA PHE A 146 -49.08 -24.19 -24.89
C PHE A 146 -50.08 -24.29 -26.06
N VAL A 147 -50.37 -25.51 -26.51
CA VAL A 147 -51.43 -25.79 -27.49
C VAL A 147 -52.74 -26.15 -26.76
N ARG A 148 -53.86 -25.64 -27.30
CA ARG A 148 -55.22 -25.87 -26.81
C ARG A 148 -55.82 -27.12 -27.45
#